data_AF-A0A7V9R4S5-F1
#
_entry.id   AF-A0A7V9R4S5-F1
#
_cell.length_a   1.000
_cell.length_b   1.000
_cell.length_c   1.000
_cell.angle_alpha   90.00
_cell.angle_beta   90.00
_cell.angle_gamma   90.00
#
_symmetry.space_group_name_H-M   'P 1'
#
loop_
_entity.id
_entity.type
_entity.pdbx_description
1 polymer ?
#
loop_
_entity_poly.entity_id
_entity_poly.type
_entity_poly.pdbx_seq_one_letter_code
_entity_poly.pdbx_strand_id
1 'polypeptide(L)'
;MLDQENFTVGVEEEYQIIHPETRELRSRAARILLKAEQAVGSDVQSELYLSQIEIGTQICHTLAEVRAELVRLRGEVIAAAERDGSRLAAAGTHPFSHWEDQQLTPKDRYISIAQDYQQLAREQLIFGCHVHVGISSREAAIQVMNRV
;
A
#
# COMPACT_ATOMS: atom_id res chain seq x y z
N MET A 1 -20.36 1.88 32.83
CA MET A 1 -19.93 2.94 31.91
C MET A 1 -18.81 2.30 31.12
N LEU A 2 -19.02 1.99 29.84
CA LEU A 2 -17.93 1.49 29.01
C LEU A 2 -16.88 2.60 29.01
N ASP A 3 -15.68 2.32 29.51
CA ASP A 3 -14.56 3.22 29.30
C ASP A 3 -14.51 3.54 27.81
N GLN A 4 -14.34 4.81 27.49
CA GLN A 4 -14.22 5.25 26.11
C GLN A 4 -12.92 4.62 25.60
N GLU A 5 -13.00 3.44 24.98
CA GLU A 5 -11.84 2.79 24.40
C GLU A 5 -11.26 3.74 23.35
N ASN A 6 -10.06 4.27 23.64
CA ASN A 6 -9.34 5.12 22.71
C ASN A 6 -8.76 4.25 21.60
N PHE A 7 -9.59 3.95 20.60
CA PHE A 7 -9.13 3.30 19.38
C PHE A 7 -8.14 4.19 18.64
N THR A 8 -7.17 3.56 17.99
CA THR A 8 -6.32 4.21 16.99
C THR A 8 -6.64 3.65 15.61
N VAL A 9 -6.39 4.41 14.56
CA VAL A 9 -6.61 4.01 13.18
C VAL A 9 -5.34 4.24 12.37
N GLY A 10 -4.95 3.25 11.59
CA GLY A 10 -3.96 3.37 10.51
C GLY A 10 -4.60 2.93 9.20
N VAL A 11 -4.23 3.56 8.09
CA VAL A 11 -4.72 3.19 6.76
C VAL A 11 -3.54 2.96 5.82
N GLU A 12 -3.55 1.83 5.14
CA GLU A 12 -2.62 1.50 4.06
C GLU A 12 -3.38 1.51 2.73
N GLU A 13 -2.78 2.08 1.68
CA GLU A 13 -3.34 2.08 0.33
C GLU A 13 -2.28 1.69 -0.69
N GLU A 14 -2.59 0.70 -1.51
CA GLU A 14 -1.72 0.22 -2.57
C GLU A 14 -2.15 0.75 -3.93
N TYR A 15 -1.19 1.17 -4.75
CA TYR A 15 -1.42 1.79 -6.04
C TYR A 15 -0.66 1.09 -7.16
N GLN A 16 -1.30 1.08 -8.33
CA GLN A 16 -0.73 0.63 -9.58
C GLN A 16 0.17 1.72 -10.15
N ILE A 17 1.43 1.41 -10.46
CA ILE A 17 2.29 2.31 -11.22
C ILE A 17 2.08 2.05 -12.71
N ILE A 18 1.56 3.03 -13.44
CA ILE A 18 1.17 2.87 -14.85
C ILE A 18 1.87 3.84 -15.79
N HIS A 19 2.00 3.44 -17.05
CA HIS A 19 2.42 4.31 -18.14
C HIS A 19 1.31 5.36 -18.43
N PRO A 20 1.64 6.65 -18.61
CA PRO A 20 0.63 7.69 -18.83
C PRO A 20 -0.16 7.52 -20.14
N GLU A 21 0.43 6.93 -21.17
CA GLU A 21 -0.20 6.72 -22.48
C GLU A 21 -0.83 5.32 -22.61
N THR A 22 -0.01 4.26 -22.59
CA THR A 22 -0.50 2.86 -22.75
C THR A 22 -1.30 2.33 -21.57
N ARG A 23 -1.19 2.96 -20.40
CA ARG A 23 -1.79 2.52 -19.12
C ARG A 23 -1.30 1.18 -18.59
N GLU A 24 -0.31 0.56 -19.23
CA GLU A 24 0.32 -0.66 -18.75
C GLU A 24 1.06 -0.45 -17.43
N LEU A 25 1.12 -1.51 -16.60
CA LEU A 25 1.93 -1.53 -15.39
C LEU A 25 3.42 -1.30 -15.70
N ARG A 26 4.11 -0.62 -14.78
CA ARG A 26 5.55 -0.34 -14.88
C ARG A 26 6.25 -0.66 -13.57
N SER A 27 7.27 -1.50 -13.66
CA SER A 27 8.19 -1.80 -12.55
C SER A 27 9.10 -0.61 -12.24
N ARG A 28 8.59 0.38 -11.50
CA ARG A 28 9.26 1.68 -11.22
C ARG A 28 9.25 2.08 -9.74
N ALA A 29 8.73 1.25 -8.83
CA ALA A 29 8.60 1.56 -7.41
C ALA A 29 9.92 2.10 -6.81
N ALA A 30 11.03 1.38 -6.99
CA ALA A 30 12.34 1.81 -6.50
C ALA A 30 12.74 3.24 -6.96
N ARG A 31 12.45 3.59 -8.22
CA ARG A 31 12.76 4.92 -8.77
C ARG A 31 11.85 6.02 -8.23
N ILE A 32 10.60 5.69 -7.92
CA ILE A 32 9.62 6.61 -7.35
C ILE A 32 9.94 6.85 -5.87
N LEU A 33 10.24 5.79 -5.11
CA LEU A 33 10.62 5.86 -3.71
C LEU A 33 11.84 6.75 -3.48
N LEU A 34 12.89 6.62 -4.30
CA LEU A 34 14.06 7.51 -4.25
C LEU A 34 13.70 9.00 -4.45
N LYS A 35 12.62 9.31 -5.17
CA LYS A 35 12.14 10.69 -5.39
C LYS A 35 11.21 11.18 -4.28
N ALA A 36 10.60 10.26 -3.53
CA ALA A 36 9.69 10.54 -2.44
C ALA A 36 10.38 10.53 -1.07
N GLU A 37 11.53 9.86 -0.92
CA GLU A 37 12.21 9.56 0.34
C GLU A 37 12.29 10.75 1.31
N GLN A 38 12.66 11.93 0.83
CA GLN A 38 12.78 13.13 1.66
C GLN A 38 11.44 13.67 2.20
N ALA A 39 10.34 13.41 1.49
CA ALA A 39 9.01 13.94 1.80
C ALA A 39 8.14 12.98 2.62
N VAL A 40 8.35 11.67 2.46
CA VAL A 40 7.47 10.64 3.06
C VAL A 40 8.21 9.57 3.87
N GLY A 41 9.54 9.50 3.81
CA GLY A 41 10.33 8.56 4.60
C GLY A 41 9.84 7.11 4.49
N SER A 42 9.55 6.49 5.63
CA SER A 42 9.06 5.10 5.74
C SER A 42 7.57 4.91 5.45
N ASP A 43 6.82 6.01 5.29
CA ASP A 43 5.36 5.98 5.07
C ASP A 43 4.99 5.49 3.66
N VAL A 44 5.97 5.33 2.77
CA VAL A 44 5.77 4.83 1.41
C VAL A 44 6.77 3.75 1.11
N GLN A 45 6.31 2.61 0.62
CA GLN A 45 7.13 1.42 0.42
C GLN A 45 6.83 0.73 -0.91
N SER A 46 7.78 -0.10 -1.34
CA SER A 46 7.57 -1.04 -2.44
C SER A 46 6.95 -2.31 -1.89
N GLU A 47 5.91 -2.80 -2.56
CA GLU A 47 5.26 -4.05 -2.20
C GLU A 47 5.92 -5.25 -2.89
N LEU A 48 5.24 -6.41 -2.92
CA LEU A 48 5.74 -7.64 -3.54
C LEU A 48 6.26 -7.41 -4.96
N TYR A 49 5.57 -6.59 -5.76
CA TYR A 49 5.97 -6.21 -7.12
C TYR A 49 6.47 -4.77 -7.23
N LEU A 50 7.44 -4.54 -8.10
CA LEU A 50 7.95 -3.20 -8.42
C LEU A 50 6.94 -2.32 -9.17
N SER A 51 5.81 -2.89 -9.61
CA SER A 51 4.66 -2.19 -10.19
C SER A 51 3.65 -1.71 -9.14
N GLN A 52 3.85 -2.07 -7.87
CA GLN A 52 3.05 -1.63 -6.73
C GLN A 52 3.79 -0.54 -5.95
N ILE A 53 3.03 0.39 -5.40
CA ILE A 53 3.51 1.30 -4.36
C ILE A 53 2.47 1.36 -3.25
N GLU A 54 2.91 1.19 -2.02
CA GLU A 54 2.06 1.26 -0.83
C GLU A 54 2.35 2.57 -0.10
N ILE A 55 1.29 3.22 0.40
CA ILE A 55 1.39 4.29 1.38
C ILE A 55 0.74 3.82 2.68
N GLY A 56 1.29 4.20 3.83
CA GLY A 56 0.74 3.91 5.15
C GLY A 56 0.69 5.18 6.00
N THR A 57 -0.48 5.48 6.58
CA THR A 57 -0.58 6.61 7.52
C THR A 57 0.17 6.31 8.81
N GLN A 58 0.56 7.37 9.52
CA GLN A 58 0.90 7.24 10.93
C GLN A 58 -0.30 6.75 11.76
N ILE A 59 -0.05 6.42 13.02
CA ILE A 59 -1.12 6.09 13.97
C ILE A 59 -1.97 7.35 14.21
N CYS A 60 -3.24 7.30 13.84
CA CYS A 60 -4.19 8.40 14.01
C CYS A 60 -5.18 8.11 15.15
N HIS A 61 -5.64 9.17 15.80
CA HIS A 61 -6.68 9.13 16.83
C HIS A 61 -8.04 9.63 16.33
N THR A 62 -8.07 10.28 15.17
CA THR A 62 -9.29 10.80 14.55
C THR A 62 -9.33 10.55 13.04
N LEU A 63 -10.54 10.49 12.47
CA LEU A 63 -10.70 10.39 11.00
C LEU A 63 -10.20 11.65 10.26
N ALA A 64 -10.16 12.80 10.95
CA ALA A 64 -9.60 14.02 10.40
C ALA A 64 -8.08 13.90 10.21
N GLU A 65 -7.37 13.29 11.16
CA GLU A 65 -5.95 12.96 11.05
C GLU A 65 -5.70 11.97 9.92
N VAL A 66 -6.47 10.88 9.84
CA VAL A 66 -6.38 9.91 8.74
C VAL A 66 -6.52 10.60 7.39
N ARG A 67 -7.53 11.47 7.24
CA ARG A 67 -7.75 12.22 6.01
C ARG A 67 -6.57 13.14 5.67
N ALA A 68 -6.02 13.84 6.67
CA ALA A 68 -4.89 14.73 6.45
C ALA A 68 -3.65 13.97 5.98
N GLU A 69 -3.35 12.83 6.62
CA GLU A 69 -2.22 11.97 6.25
C GLU A 69 -2.40 11.36 4.85
N LEU A 70 -3.58 10.81 4.54
CA LEU A 70 -3.84 10.27 3.20
C LEU A 70 -3.71 11.33 2.10
N VAL A 71 -4.21 12.56 2.33
CA VAL A 71 -4.06 13.65 1.35
C VAL A 71 -2.60 14.02 1.15
N ARG A 72 -1.83 14.14 2.24
CA ARG A 72 -0.39 14.43 2.20
C ARG A 72 0.35 13.34 1.43
N LEU A 73 0.21 12.08 1.84
CA LEU A 73 0.93 10.93 1.27
C LEU A 73 0.58 10.72 -0.20
N ARG A 74 -0.71 10.80 -0.57
CA ARG A 74 -1.16 10.73 -1.97
C ARG A 74 -0.52 11.85 -2.81
N GLY A 75 -0.53 13.08 -2.31
CA GLY A 75 0.06 14.22 -3.02
C GLY A 75 1.55 14.00 -3.32
N GLU A 76 2.32 13.58 -2.31
CA GLU A 76 3.76 13.34 -2.45
C GLU A 76 4.08 12.18 -3.38
N VAL A 77 3.39 11.05 -3.25
CA VAL A 77 3.65 9.86 -4.08
C VAL A 77 3.21 10.07 -5.53
N ILE A 78 2.11 10.81 -5.76
CA ILE A 78 1.69 11.23 -7.11
C ILE A 78 2.78 12.13 -7.70
N ALA A 79 3.21 13.19 -7.00
CA ALA A 79 4.24 14.10 -7.50
C ALA A 79 5.57 13.39 -7.79
N ALA A 80 5.96 12.40 -6.98
CA ALA A 80 7.12 11.56 -7.22
C ALA A 80 6.96 10.67 -8.47
N ALA A 81 5.79 10.07 -8.67
CA ALA A 81 5.46 9.28 -9.85
C ALA A 81 5.48 10.14 -11.13
N GLU A 82 4.92 11.35 -11.07
CA GLU A 82 4.91 12.27 -12.22
C GLU A 82 6.33 12.70 -12.61
N ARG A 83 7.21 12.98 -11.63
CA ARG A 83 8.64 13.27 -11.87
C ARG A 83 9.40 12.08 -12.47
N ASP A 84 8.94 10.85 -12.26
CA ASP A 84 9.49 9.64 -12.92
C ASP A 84 8.91 9.39 -14.32
N GLY A 85 7.92 10.18 -14.76
CA GLY A 85 7.19 9.96 -16.01
C GLY A 85 6.18 8.81 -15.92
N SER A 86 5.65 8.55 -14.73
CA SER A 86 4.61 7.56 -14.46
C SER A 86 3.32 8.24 -13.96
N ARG A 87 2.25 7.46 -13.85
CA ARG A 87 1.01 7.82 -13.14
C ARG A 87 0.63 6.70 -12.19
N LEU A 88 -0.26 7.01 -11.25
CA LEU A 88 -0.80 6.03 -10.31
C LEU A 88 -2.27 5.75 -10.62
N ALA A 89 -2.73 4.52 -10.41
CA ALA A 89 -4.13 4.14 -10.46
C ALA A 89 -4.53 3.38 -9.18
N ALA A 90 -5.77 3.60 -8.75
CA ALA A 90 -6.38 2.96 -7.59
C ALA A 90 -7.51 2.04 -8.05
N ALA A 91 -7.22 0.74 -8.15
CA ALA A 91 -8.20 -0.31 -8.42
C ALA A 91 -7.64 -1.65 -7.94
N GLY A 92 -8.50 -2.56 -7.49
CA GLY A 92 -8.08 -3.81 -6.84
C GLY A 92 -7.30 -4.78 -7.74
N THR A 93 -7.51 -4.72 -9.05
CA THR A 93 -6.72 -5.45 -10.06
C THR A 93 -6.43 -4.54 -11.24
N HIS A 94 -5.38 -4.87 -11.98
CA HIS A 94 -5.08 -4.21 -13.24
C HIS A 94 -5.81 -4.90 -14.40
N PRO A 95 -6.48 -4.17 -15.31
CA PRO A 95 -7.42 -4.79 -16.26
C PRO A 95 -6.81 -5.58 -17.42
N PHE A 96 -5.55 -5.36 -17.81
CA PHE A 96 -4.99 -6.01 -19.01
C PHE A 96 -3.48 -6.32 -19.00
N SER A 97 -2.63 -5.60 -18.26
CA SER A 97 -1.24 -6.04 -18.05
C SER A 97 -1.21 -7.42 -17.38
N HIS A 98 -0.38 -8.31 -17.92
CA HIS A 98 -0.21 -9.65 -17.41
C HIS A 98 0.63 -9.66 -16.13
N TRP A 99 0.21 -10.51 -15.17
CA TRP A 99 0.91 -10.67 -13.90
C TRP A 99 2.28 -11.35 -14.05
N GLU A 100 2.44 -12.20 -15.07
CA GLU A 100 3.68 -12.92 -15.37
C GLU A 100 4.83 -11.99 -15.76
N ASP A 101 4.52 -10.81 -16.31
CA ASP A 101 5.51 -9.84 -16.77
C ASP A 101 6.02 -8.92 -15.64
N GLN A 102 5.41 -9.00 -14.46
CA GLN A 102 5.72 -8.09 -13.36
C GLN A 102 6.95 -8.54 -12.58
N GLN A 103 7.81 -7.59 -12.24
CA GLN A 103 9.06 -7.87 -11.54
C GLN A 103 8.86 -7.82 -10.03
N LEU A 104 9.33 -8.86 -9.34
CA LEU A 104 9.37 -8.88 -7.89
C LEU A 104 10.31 -7.80 -7.35
N THR A 105 9.93 -7.23 -6.21
CA THR A 105 10.81 -6.39 -5.43
C THR A 105 11.97 -7.25 -4.88
N PRO A 106 13.23 -6.83 -5.05
CA PRO A 106 14.41 -7.63 -4.69
C PRO A 106 14.69 -7.59 -3.18
N LYS A 107 13.76 -8.14 -2.38
CA LYS A 107 13.90 -8.37 -0.94
C LYS A 107 13.89 -9.88 -0.67
N ASP A 108 14.79 -10.37 0.18
CA ASP A 108 14.91 -11.80 0.51
C ASP A 108 13.58 -12.42 0.97
N ARG A 109 12.80 -11.68 1.76
CA ARG A 109 11.46 -12.08 2.19
C ARG A 109 10.51 -12.34 1.02
N TYR A 110 10.48 -11.45 0.04
CA TYR A 110 9.60 -11.57 -1.13
C TYR A 110 10.05 -12.69 -2.08
N ILE A 111 11.37 -12.86 -2.24
CA ILE A 111 11.93 -13.98 -2.99
C ILE A 111 11.54 -15.31 -2.33
N SER A 112 11.64 -15.40 -1.00
CA SER A 112 11.23 -16.60 -0.25
C SER A 112 9.74 -16.88 -0.39
N ILE A 113 8.88 -15.85 -0.26
CA ILE A 113 7.42 -15.99 -0.49
C ILE A 113 7.13 -16.51 -1.90
N ALA A 114 7.78 -15.95 -2.93
CA ALA A 114 7.59 -16.40 -4.31
C ALA A 114 8.06 -17.84 -4.54
N GLN A 115 9.11 -18.28 -3.83
CA GLN A 115 9.63 -19.65 -3.89
C GLN A 115 8.72 -20.65 -3.15
N ASP A 116 8.19 -20.28 -1.99
CA ASP A 116 7.38 -21.18 -1.17
C ASP A 116 5.95 -21.32 -1.71
N TYR A 117 5.34 -20.20 -2.12
CA TYR A 117 3.92 -20.14 -2.49
C TYR A 117 3.69 -20.22 -4.01
N GLN A 118 4.74 -20.06 -4.82
CA GLN A 118 4.71 -20.19 -6.29
C GLN A 118 3.54 -19.41 -6.91
N GLN A 119 2.58 -20.10 -7.53
CA GLN A 119 1.44 -19.50 -8.22
C GLN A 119 0.66 -18.54 -7.32
N LEU A 120 0.45 -18.89 -6.05
CA LEU A 120 -0.32 -18.05 -5.13
C LEU A 120 0.35 -16.70 -4.89
N ALA A 121 1.67 -16.67 -4.74
CA ALA A 121 2.42 -15.43 -4.64
C ALA A 121 2.42 -14.67 -5.97
N ARG A 122 2.45 -15.38 -7.10
CA ARG A 122 2.46 -14.73 -8.41
C ARG A 122 1.14 -14.03 -8.78
N GLU A 123 0.05 -14.52 -8.20
CA GLU A 123 -1.28 -13.92 -8.33
C GLU A 123 -1.52 -12.74 -7.36
N GLN A 124 -0.58 -12.46 -6.44
CA GLN A 124 -0.65 -11.29 -5.54
C GLN A 124 -0.30 -9.95 -6.24
N LEU A 125 -0.67 -9.82 -7.52
CA LEU A 125 -0.73 -8.54 -8.22
C LEU A 125 -2.13 -7.92 -8.03
N ILE A 126 -2.47 -7.74 -6.77
CA ILE A 126 -3.69 -7.08 -6.31
C ILE A 126 -3.32 -5.81 -5.56
N PHE A 127 -4.30 -4.94 -5.36
CA PHE A 127 -4.08 -3.64 -4.73
C PHE A 127 -5.13 -3.42 -3.66
N GLY A 128 -4.68 -3.30 -2.42
CA GLY A 128 -5.50 -3.19 -1.23
C GLY A 128 -5.75 -1.78 -0.73
N CYS A 129 -6.77 -1.67 0.10
CA CYS A 129 -6.93 -0.61 1.09
C CYS A 129 -7.16 -1.30 2.43
N HIS A 130 -6.21 -1.17 3.34
CA HIS A 130 -6.26 -1.83 4.65
C HIS A 130 -6.53 -0.80 5.73
N VAL A 131 -7.47 -1.09 6.63
CA VAL A 131 -7.79 -0.25 7.78
C VAL A 131 -7.42 -1.02 9.03
N HIS A 132 -6.43 -0.52 9.75
CA HIS A 132 -5.89 -1.09 10.97
C HIS A 132 -6.52 -0.36 12.15
N VAL A 133 -7.21 -1.09 13.03
CA VAL A 133 -7.81 -0.53 14.24
C VAL A 133 -7.09 -1.07 15.47
N GLY A 134 -6.48 -0.17 16.24
CA GLY A 134 -5.84 -0.51 17.51
C GLY A 134 -6.87 -0.64 18.62
N ILE A 135 -6.94 -1.81 19.25
CA ILE A 135 -7.86 -2.13 20.35
C ILE A 135 -7.03 -2.51 21.58
N SER A 136 -7.27 -1.84 22.71
CA SER A 136 -6.49 -2.03 23.93
C SER A 136 -6.91 -3.26 24.75
N SER A 137 -8.18 -3.67 24.69
CA SER A 137 -8.68 -4.89 25.33
C SER A 137 -8.59 -6.09 24.39
N ARG A 138 -7.94 -7.16 24.84
CA ARG A 138 -7.89 -8.44 24.11
C ARG A 138 -9.28 -9.07 23.99
N GLU A 139 -10.09 -8.99 25.03
CA GLU A 139 -11.46 -9.49 25.04
C GLU A 139 -12.32 -8.72 24.02
N ALA A 140 -12.21 -7.39 24.00
CA ALA A 140 -12.87 -6.56 23.00
C ALA A 140 -12.39 -6.91 21.58
N ALA A 141 -11.09 -7.10 21.36
CA ALA A 141 -10.54 -7.49 20.06
C ALA A 141 -11.12 -8.82 19.56
N ILE A 142 -11.26 -9.84 20.43
CA ILE A 142 -11.90 -11.11 20.07
C ILE A 142 -13.38 -10.89 19.70
N GLN A 143 -14.10 -10.08 20.47
CA GLN A 143 -15.51 -9.77 20.20
C GLN A 143 -15.70 -9.04 18.88
N VAL A 144 -14.82 -8.10 18.54
CA VAL A 144 -14.83 -7.39 17.26
C VAL A 144 -14.54 -8.34 16.11
N MET A 145 -13.47 -9.15 16.19
CA MET A 145 -13.11 -10.10 15.14
C MET A 145 -14.22 -11.13 14.86
N ASN A 146 -15.00 -11.51 15.86
CA ASN A 146 -16.15 -12.41 15.68
C ASN A 146 -17.37 -11.76 14.98
N ARG A 147 -17.30 -10.47 14.66
CA ARG A 147 -18.41 -9.68 14.08
C ARG A 147 -18.08 -9.06 12.71
N VAL A 148 -16.85 -9.24 12.22
CA VAL A 148 -16.37 -8.76 10.92
C VAL A 148 -16.26 -9.92 9.95
#